data_AF-A0A8J2R937-F1
#
_entry.id   AF-A0A8J2R937-F1
#
_cell.length_a   1.000
_cell.length_b   1.000
_cell.length_c   1.000
_cell.angle_alpha   90.00
_cell.angle_beta   90.00
_cell.angle_gamma   90.00
#
_symmetry.space_group_name_H-M   'P 1'
#
loop_
_entity.id
_entity.type
_entity.pdbx_description
1 polymer ?
#
loop_
_entity_poly.entity_id
_entity_poly.type
_entity_poly.pdbx_seq_one_letter_code
_entity_poly.pdbx_strand_id
1 'polypeptide(L)'
;MPYLRSVANTNGLWGISRTRVPTESRPGHVAILAGFYEDPSAVAKGWKQNPVDFDSVLNQSAYSWCWGTYDILEIFAKDDLSGHIYTEKMDPYDETYSPNRNTTTLDKWVFDKAKFFFNRQKLDTETYKKLQSDKIIFFLHLLGTDSSGHMHKPKTQNFLTTIKYVDENIQEIEQIIRKFYKDDGRTAFLMTSDHGMTDWGSHGTGDDHETETPYVLWGAGVTQIESESKQFDNNYEMSLDKRHDINQADLTPLMATLLSIPVPVNSIGQLPSELLNMTLPNKAKAIYSNCIQMISQYNKKRMDIESSAISYLYHPYEPLTQNLPMQYYIYFLMPIFLWMYAVTPVKLWMVTLKSIKSKKTLLIIWFEIICYTLGSLAMGFAFSQRWVLSIPLLGMSLWPFLSLKQNSRSTYIAWVAGCIMLSVFSFMPVVGKDVCIELVLLLAV
;
A
#
# COMPACT_ATOMS: atom_id res chain seq x y z
N MET A 1 -22.05 2.29 7.83
CA MET A 1 -21.33 1.57 8.91
C MET A 1 -21.16 2.46 10.14
N PRO A 2 -22.23 2.79 10.88
CA PRO A 2 -22.11 3.55 12.13
C PRO A 2 -21.21 2.88 13.19
N TYR A 3 -21.28 1.55 13.34
CA TYR A 3 -20.54 0.83 14.37
C TYR A 3 -19.03 0.89 14.13
N LEU A 4 -18.57 0.48 12.94
CA LEU A 4 -17.15 0.51 12.61
C LEU A 4 -16.56 1.93 12.59
N ARG A 5 -17.36 2.94 12.19
CA ARG A 5 -16.93 4.35 12.32
C ARG A 5 -16.78 4.75 13.78
N SER A 6 -17.69 4.31 14.66
CA SER A 6 -17.56 4.53 16.10
C SER A 6 -16.30 3.87 16.66
N VAL A 7 -16.02 2.61 16.30
CA VAL A 7 -14.78 1.90 16.67
C VAL A 7 -13.56 2.67 16.21
N ALA A 8 -13.48 3.01 14.92
CA ALA A 8 -12.36 3.73 14.33
C ALA A 8 -12.10 5.11 14.97
N ASN A 9 -13.15 5.76 15.48
CA ASN A 9 -13.04 7.05 16.15
C ASN A 9 -12.76 6.94 17.66
N THR A 10 -13.01 5.79 18.28
CA THR A 10 -12.93 5.62 19.74
C THR A 10 -11.77 4.72 20.16
N ASN A 11 -11.88 3.41 20.00
CA ASN A 11 -10.97 2.41 20.55
C ASN A 11 -10.25 1.56 19.47
N GLY A 12 -10.38 1.93 18.20
CA GLY A 12 -9.71 1.30 17.08
C GLY A 12 -8.82 2.26 16.29
N LEU A 13 -8.15 1.68 15.30
CA LEU A 13 -7.43 2.32 14.21
C LEU A 13 -8.06 1.92 12.89
N TRP A 14 -7.87 2.72 11.86
CA TRP A 14 -8.41 2.44 10.54
C TRP A 14 -7.44 2.86 9.45
N GLY A 15 -7.72 2.47 8.22
CA GLY A 15 -7.01 3.02 7.09
C GLY A 15 -7.33 2.31 5.79
N ILE A 16 -6.53 2.63 4.79
CA ILE A 16 -6.60 1.99 3.48
C ILE A 16 -5.52 0.92 3.40
N SER A 17 -5.92 -0.31 3.11
CA SER A 17 -5.02 -1.39 2.72
C SER A 17 -5.00 -1.46 1.18
N ARG A 18 -3.80 -1.32 0.58
CA ARG A 18 -3.63 -1.28 -0.88
C ARG A 18 -3.36 -2.68 -1.42
N THR A 19 -4.30 -3.22 -2.18
CA THR A 19 -4.13 -4.50 -2.90
C THR A 19 -3.44 -4.29 -4.25
N ARG A 20 -3.24 -5.38 -5.00
CA ARG A 20 -2.60 -5.36 -6.33
C ARG A 20 -3.46 -6.09 -7.35
N VAL A 21 -3.17 -5.82 -8.61
CA VAL A 21 -3.78 -6.53 -9.73
C VAL A 21 -3.33 -7.99 -9.80
N PRO A 22 -4.22 -8.91 -10.19
CA PRO A 22 -5.64 -8.69 -10.44
C PRO A 22 -6.42 -8.55 -9.12
N THR A 23 -7.30 -7.54 -9.04
CA THR A 23 -8.18 -7.27 -7.89
C THR A 23 -9.33 -8.26 -7.85
N GLU A 24 -8.99 -9.52 -7.60
CA GLU A 24 -9.90 -10.67 -7.55
C GLU A 24 -9.86 -11.27 -6.15
N SER A 25 -10.92 -12.01 -5.78
CA SER A 25 -11.09 -12.42 -4.39
C SER A 25 -9.98 -13.35 -3.89
N ARG A 26 -9.54 -14.31 -4.71
CA ARG A 26 -8.46 -15.22 -4.34
C ARG A 26 -7.13 -14.48 -4.10
N PRO A 27 -6.57 -13.72 -5.06
CA PRO A 27 -5.32 -12.97 -4.85
C PRO A 27 -5.38 -12.03 -3.63
N GLY A 28 -6.51 -11.36 -3.41
CA GLY A 28 -6.68 -10.47 -2.26
C GLY A 28 -6.66 -11.23 -0.93
N HIS A 29 -7.39 -12.34 -0.82
CA HIS A 29 -7.35 -13.19 0.38
C HIS A 29 -5.97 -13.80 0.63
N VAL A 30 -5.24 -14.20 -0.42
CA VAL A 30 -3.86 -14.69 -0.30
C VAL A 30 -2.93 -13.59 0.22
N ALA A 31 -3.08 -12.36 -0.26
CA ALA A 31 -2.31 -11.24 0.28
C ALA A 31 -2.63 -10.98 1.77
N ILE A 32 -3.90 -11.05 2.17
CA ILE A 32 -4.34 -10.82 3.56
C ILE A 32 -3.79 -11.90 4.50
N LEU A 33 -3.97 -13.18 4.16
CA LEU A 33 -3.71 -14.31 5.08
C LEU A 33 -2.32 -14.94 4.93
N ALA A 34 -1.66 -14.80 3.77
CA ALA A 34 -0.34 -15.37 3.49
C ALA A 34 0.74 -14.33 3.16
N GLY A 35 0.36 -13.08 2.92
CA GLY A 35 1.29 -11.95 2.89
C GLY A 35 2.03 -11.79 1.58
N PHE A 36 1.55 -12.38 0.49
CA PHE A 36 2.15 -12.20 -0.84
C PHE A 36 1.11 -12.02 -1.93
N TYR A 37 1.53 -11.40 -3.03
CA TYR A 37 0.68 -11.19 -4.19
C TYR A 37 0.91 -12.30 -5.21
N GLU A 38 -0.17 -12.96 -5.62
CA GLU A 38 -0.10 -14.01 -6.64
C GLU A 38 0.30 -13.43 -8.00
N ASP A 39 1.06 -14.20 -8.76
CA ASP A 39 1.41 -13.85 -10.14
C ASP A 39 0.13 -13.91 -11.00
N PRO A 40 -0.17 -12.88 -11.82
CA PRO A 40 -1.32 -12.90 -12.73
C PRO A 40 -1.38 -14.16 -13.63
N SER A 41 -0.22 -14.72 -13.99
CA SER A 41 -0.12 -15.96 -14.78
C SER A 41 -0.52 -17.22 -14.01
N ALA A 42 -0.40 -17.22 -12.68
CA ALA A 42 -0.88 -18.31 -11.82
C ALA A 42 -2.41 -18.30 -11.72
N VAL A 43 -3.03 -17.11 -11.72
CA VAL A 43 -4.49 -16.93 -11.78
C VAL A 43 -5.05 -17.40 -13.13
N ALA A 44 -4.34 -17.13 -14.23
CA ALA A 44 -4.75 -17.54 -15.58
C ALA A 44 -4.79 -19.07 -15.79
N LYS A 45 -3.99 -19.85 -15.03
CA LYS A 45 -3.94 -21.32 -15.15
C LYS A 45 -4.99 -22.06 -14.30
N GLY A 46 -5.68 -21.36 -13.40
CA GLY A 46 -6.71 -21.96 -12.55
C GLY A 46 -7.48 -20.90 -11.77
N TRP A 47 -8.62 -20.45 -12.31
CA TRP A 47 -9.44 -19.38 -11.72
C TRP A 47 -10.00 -19.70 -10.34
N LYS A 48 -10.25 -20.98 -10.03
CA LYS A 48 -10.89 -21.41 -8.77
C LYS A 48 -9.99 -22.20 -7.83
N GLN A 49 -8.78 -22.59 -8.25
CA GLN A 49 -7.89 -23.43 -7.43
C GLN A 49 -6.44 -22.99 -7.56
N ASN A 50 -5.76 -22.89 -6.42
CA ASN A 50 -4.32 -22.67 -6.41
C ASN A 50 -3.59 -23.97 -6.77
N PRO A 51 -2.75 -23.97 -7.82
CA PRO A 51 -1.91 -25.12 -8.15
C PRO A 51 -0.67 -25.27 -7.25
N VAL A 52 -0.37 -24.30 -6.38
CA VAL A 52 0.84 -24.29 -5.54
C VAL A 52 0.47 -24.07 -4.07
N ASP A 53 0.94 -24.96 -3.21
CA ASP A 53 0.77 -24.84 -1.75
C ASP A 53 1.56 -23.65 -1.20
N PHE A 54 0.99 -22.98 -0.22
CA PHE A 54 1.62 -21.86 0.47
C PHE A 54 1.21 -21.83 1.93
N ASP A 55 2.04 -21.19 2.74
CA ASP A 55 1.82 -21.03 4.18
C ASP A 55 0.94 -19.81 4.48
N SER A 56 0.13 -19.86 5.53
CA SER A 56 -0.76 -18.77 5.94
C SER A 56 -0.87 -18.64 7.46
N VAL A 57 -1.42 -17.53 7.94
CA VAL A 57 -1.67 -17.34 9.38
C VAL A 57 -2.60 -18.40 9.97
N LEU A 58 -3.46 -19.02 9.15
CA LEU A 58 -4.31 -20.13 9.57
C LEU A 58 -3.47 -21.38 9.85
N ASN A 59 -2.50 -21.71 8.99
CA ASN A 59 -1.58 -22.83 9.18
C ASN A 59 -0.64 -22.65 10.38
N GLN A 60 -0.29 -21.39 10.69
CA GLN A 60 0.57 -21.04 11.82
C GLN A 60 -0.20 -20.90 13.14
N SER A 61 -1.53 -20.87 13.10
CA SER A 61 -2.40 -20.79 14.28
C SER A 61 -2.48 -22.12 15.02
N ALA A 62 -2.83 -22.09 16.31
CA ALA A 62 -3.10 -23.32 17.05
C ALA A 62 -4.40 -23.99 16.59
N TYR A 63 -5.45 -23.19 16.39
CA TYR A 63 -6.73 -23.62 15.83
C TYR A 63 -7.39 -22.47 15.08
N SER A 64 -8.08 -22.79 13.99
CA SER A 64 -8.86 -21.83 13.22
C SER A 64 -10.30 -22.34 13.03
N TRP A 65 -11.28 -21.46 13.19
CA TRP A 65 -12.67 -21.73 12.79
C TRP A 65 -13.08 -20.74 11.70
N CYS A 66 -13.46 -21.28 10.55
CA CYS A 66 -13.69 -20.53 9.34
C CYS A 66 -15.12 -20.76 8.82
N TRP A 67 -15.85 -19.69 8.56
CA TRP A 67 -17.19 -19.71 7.95
C TRP A 67 -17.20 -18.86 6.69
N GLY A 68 -17.77 -19.38 5.61
CA GLY A 68 -17.78 -18.66 4.34
C GLY A 68 -18.08 -19.55 3.15
N THR A 69 -17.76 -19.06 1.97
CA THR A 69 -17.92 -19.77 0.70
C THR A 69 -16.81 -20.80 0.48
N TYR A 70 -17.15 -21.93 -0.16
CA TYR A 70 -16.17 -23.01 -0.36
C TYR A 70 -14.96 -22.56 -1.19
N ASP A 71 -15.16 -21.71 -2.19
CA ASP A 71 -14.14 -21.23 -3.12
C ASP A 71 -13.05 -20.37 -2.45
N ILE A 72 -13.37 -19.67 -1.36
CA ILE A 72 -12.38 -18.95 -0.54
C ILE A 72 -11.81 -19.85 0.54
N LEU A 73 -12.64 -20.61 1.27
CA LEU A 73 -12.14 -21.44 2.37
C LEU A 73 -11.21 -22.56 1.89
N GLU A 74 -11.46 -23.13 0.71
CA GLU A 74 -10.61 -24.18 0.14
C GLU A 74 -9.26 -23.69 -0.35
N ILE A 75 -9.05 -22.38 -0.51
CA ILE A 75 -7.71 -21.84 -0.81
C ILE A 75 -6.73 -22.15 0.34
N PHE A 76 -7.21 -22.12 1.59
CA PHE A 76 -6.37 -22.26 2.79
C PHE A 76 -6.55 -23.58 3.53
N ALA A 77 -7.65 -24.30 3.27
CA ALA A 77 -8.02 -25.52 4.00
C ALA A 77 -8.10 -26.78 3.13
N LYS A 78 -7.63 -26.74 1.86
CA LYS A 78 -7.75 -27.87 0.90
C LYS A 78 -7.19 -29.19 1.42
N ASP A 79 -6.05 -29.10 2.10
CA ASP A 79 -5.24 -30.24 2.53
C ASP A 79 -4.91 -30.16 4.03
N ASP A 80 -5.87 -29.75 4.88
CA ASP A 80 -5.68 -29.78 6.34
C ASP A 80 -5.59 -31.24 6.85
N LEU A 81 -4.42 -31.83 6.65
CA LEU A 81 -4.01 -33.11 7.23
C LEU A 81 -3.73 -32.97 8.73
N SER A 82 -3.59 -31.74 9.23
CA SER A 82 -3.21 -31.42 10.61
C SER A 82 -4.38 -31.30 11.59
N GLY A 83 -5.63 -31.19 11.10
CA GLY A 83 -6.84 -31.24 11.92
C GLY A 83 -7.03 -30.05 12.86
N HIS A 84 -6.51 -28.87 12.49
CA HIS A 84 -6.59 -27.65 13.29
C HIS A 84 -7.35 -26.50 12.62
N ILE A 85 -7.72 -26.63 11.34
CA ILE A 85 -8.52 -25.67 10.58
C ILE A 85 -9.92 -26.24 10.36
N TYR A 86 -10.90 -25.73 11.09
CA TYR A 86 -12.30 -26.16 11.01
C TYR A 86 -13.09 -25.25 10.08
N THR A 87 -13.61 -25.80 8.98
CA THR A 87 -14.39 -25.02 7.99
C THR A 87 -15.86 -25.44 7.98
N GLU A 88 -16.77 -24.47 8.05
CA GLU A 88 -18.15 -24.63 7.58
C GLU A 88 -18.32 -23.81 6.29
N LYS A 89 -18.63 -24.51 5.19
CA LYS A 89 -18.67 -23.93 3.85
C LYS A 89 -20.10 -23.80 3.34
N MET A 90 -20.39 -22.74 2.60
CA MET A 90 -21.59 -22.59 1.78
C MET A 90 -21.25 -22.64 0.28
N ASP A 91 -22.20 -23.07 -0.54
CA ASP A 91 -22.14 -22.88 -1.99
C ASP A 91 -22.78 -21.52 -2.34
N PRO A 92 -21.98 -20.52 -2.75
CA PRO A 92 -22.53 -19.20 -3.10
C PRO A 92 -23.39 -19.21 -4.38
N TYR A 93 -23.38 -20.31 -5.15
CA TYR A 93 -24.13 -20.43 -6.41
C TYR A 93 -25.42 -21.25 -6.26
N ASP A 94 -25.75 -21.72 -5.05
CA ASP A 94 -27.03 -22.37 -4.77
C ASP A 94 -28.19 -21.39 -5.02
N GLU A 95 -29.22 -21.85 -5.71
CA GLU A 95 -30.39 -21.03 -6.08
C GLU A 95 -31.10 -20.40 -4.88
N THR A 96 -30.98 -21.01 -3.69
CA THR A 96 -31.52 -20.47 -2.44
C THR A 96 -30.85 -19.17 -1.99
N TYR A 97 -29.60 -18.93 -2.41
CA TYR A 97 -28.83 -17.71 -2.15
C TYR A 97 -28.76 -16.77 -3.36
N SER A 98 -29.60 -16.99 -4.38
CA SER A 98 -29.55 -16.20 -5.61
C SER A 98 -29.56 -14.69 -5.33
N PRO A 99 -28.53 -13.95 -5.80
CA PRO A 99 -28.37 -12.52 -5.53
C PRO A 99 -29.53 -11.68 -6.09
N ASN A 100 -30.37 -12.25 -6.95
CA ASN A 100 -31.57 -11.62 -7.51
C ASN A 100 -32.67 -11.30 -6.48
N ARG A 101 -32.60 -11.87 -5.25
CA ARG A 101 -33.63 -11.68 -4.23
C ARG A 101 -33.18 -10.81 -3.07
N ASN A 102 -32.04 -11.13 -2.45
CA ASN A 102 -31.45 -10.36 -1.35
C ASN A 102 -30.00 -10.80 -1.10
N THR A 103 -29.06 -9.90 -1.33
CA THR A 103 -27.61 -10.14 -1.18
C THR A 103 -27.17 -10.31 0.27
N THR A 104 -27.97 -9.91 1.27
CA THR A 104 -27.63 -10.10 2.69
C THR A 104 -27.76 -11.55 3.15
N THR A 105 -28.39 -12.42 2.35
CA THR A 105 -28.61 -13.84 2.70
C THR A 105 -27.30 -14.63 2.83
N LEU A 106 -26.30 -14.29 2.02
CA LEU A 106 -24.95 -14.86 2.08
C LEU A 106 -24.28 -14.51 3.41
N ASP A 107 -24.21 -13.22 3.74
CA ASP A 107 -23.62 -12.76 5.01
C ASP A 107 -24.40 -13.30 6.21
N LYS A 108 -25.73 -13.34 6.11
CA LYS A 108 -26.60 -13.89 7.13
C LYS A 108 -26.24 -15.33 7.47
N TRP A 109 -25.96 -16.16 6.47
CA TRP A 109 -25.56 -17.54 6.71
C TRP A 109 -24.29 -17.61 7.56
N VAL A 110 -23.27 -16.81 7.22
CA VAL A 110 -21.98 -16.78 7.94
C VAL A 110 -22.20 -16.35 9.39
N PHE A 111 -22.92 -15.24 9.58
CA PHE A 111 -23.23 -14.73 10.91
C PHE A 111 -24.06 -15.71 11.72
N ASP A 112 -25.11 -16.31 11.15
CA ASP A 112 -25.95 -17.30 11.85
C ASP A 112 -25.12 -18.52 12.28
N LYS A 113 -24.19 -19.00 11.43
CA LYS A 113 -23.30 -20.12 11.78
C LYS A 113 -22.34 -19.78 12.91
N ALA A 114 -21.68 -18.62 12.84
CA ALA A 114 -20.80 -18.16 13.90
C ALA A 114 -21.57 -17.95 15.22
N LYS A 115 -22.73 -17.29 15.19
CA LYS A 115 -23.60 -17.10 16.36
C LYS A 115 -24.06 -18.43 16.94
N PHE A 116 -24.48 -19.37 16.09
CA PHE A 116 -24.89 -20.69 16.53
C PHE A 116 -23.72 -21.44 17.19
N PHE A 117 -22.52 -21.36 16.62
CA PHE A 117 -21.32 -21.99 17.19
C PHE A 117 -21.08 -21.55 18.65
N PHE A 118 -21.09 -20.24 18.92
CA PHE A 118 -20.85 -19.71 20.27
C PHE A 118 -22.04 -19.89 21.24
N ASN A 119 -23.28 -19.92 20.73
CA ASN A 119 -24.49 -20.01 21.56
C ASN A 119 -24.97 -21.45 21.82
N ARG A 120 -24.30 -22.47 21.26
CA ARG A 120 -24.63 -23.88 21.55
C ARG A 120 -24.54 -24.13 23.06
N GLN A 121 -25.65 -24.56 23.67
CA GLN A 121 -25.77 -24.75 25.12
C GLN A 121 -24.72 -25.70 25.72
N LYS A 122 -24.20 -26.63 24.90
CA LYS A 122 -23.04 -27.46 25.25
C LYS A 122 -22.17 -27.64 24.01
N LEU A 123 -21.08 -26.87 23.94
CA LEU A 123 -19.92 -27.28 23.16
C LEU A 123 -19.41 -28.60 23.75
N ASP A 124 -18.98 -29.53 22.91
CA ASP A 124 -18.32 -30.73 23.40
C ASP A 124 -17.03 -30.35 24.13
N THR A 125 -16.59 -31.23 25.05
CA THR A 125 -15.45 -30.94 25.94
C THR A 125 -14.15 -30.73 25.16
N GLU A 126 -13.99 -31.34 23.98
CA GLU A 126 -12.78 -31.19 23.18
C GLU A 126 -12.77 -29.83 22.49
N THR A 127 -13.85 -29.44 21.82
CA THR A 127 -14.00 -28.12 21.20
C THR A 127 -13.84 -27.00 22.22
N TYR A 128 -14.46 -27.13 23.40
CA TYR A 128 -14.31 -26.13 24.46
C TYR A 128 -12.85 -25.99 24.90
N LYS A 129 -12.11 -27.10 25.05
CA LYS A 129 -10.67 -27.05 25.37
C LYS A 129 -9.84 -26.36 24.28
N LYS A 130 -10.12 -26.65 23.00
CA LYS A 130 -9.45 -25.99 21.86
C LYS A 130 -9.71 -24.49 21.88
N LEU A 131 -10.93 -24.07 22.17
CA LEU A 131 -11.31 -22.65 22.29
C LEU A 131 -10.65 -21.93 23.49
N GLN A 132 -10.18 -22.65 24.51
CA GLN A 132 -9.39 -22.06 25.60
C GLN A 132 -7.89 -21.99 25.30
N SER A 133 -7.45 -22.47 24.13
CA SER A 133 -6.04 -22.42 23.73
C SER A 133 -5.66 -21.01 23.26
N ASP A 134 -4.39 -20.67 23.39
CA ASP A 134 -3.85 -19.45 22.82
C ASP A 134 -3.72 -19.57 21.29
N LYS A 135 -3.57 -18.44 20.59
CA LYS A 135 -3.20 -18.38 19.15
C LYS A 135 -4.27 -18.94 18.21
N ILE A 136 -5.54 -18.70 18.54
CA ILE A 136 -6.68 -19.13 17.72
C ILE A 136 -7.18 -18.02 16.79
N ILE A 137 -7.78 -18.40 15.66
CA ILE A 137 -8.36 -17.47 14.68
C ILE A 137 -9.83 -17.82 14.43
N PHE A 138 -10.67 -16.79 14.35
CA PHE A 138 -12.01 -16.88 13.79
C PHE A 138 -12.02 -16.11 12.47
N PHE A 139 -12.33 -16.81 11.36
CA PHE A 139 -12.35 -16.22 10.03
C PHE A 139 -13.78 -16.26 9.46
N LEU A 140 -14.33 -15.10 9.14
CA LEU A 140 -15.67 -14.96 8.57
C LEU A 140 -15.53 -14.30 7.19
N HIS A 141 -15.74 -15.06 6.12
CA HIS A 141 -15.74 -14.53 4.76
C HIS A 141 -17.17 -14.10 4.36
N LEU A 142 -17.36 -12.81 4.10
CA LEU A 142 -18.65 -12.18 3.83
C LEU A 142 -18.75 -11.76 2.35
N LEU A 143 -19.55 -12.51 1.56
CA LEU A 143 -19.67 -12.31 0.10
C LEU A 143 -20.74 -11.28 -0.29
N GLY A 144 -21.65 -10.92 0.62
CA GLY A 144 -22.86 -10.16 0.27
C GLY A 144 -22.57 -8.77 -0.28
N THR A 145 -21.52 -8.09 0.20
CA THR A 145 -21.12 -6.76 -0.31
C THR A 145 -20.61 -6.80 -1.74
N ASP A 146 -19.79 -7.79 -2.10
CA ASP A 146 -19.33 -7.97 -3.48
C ASP A 146 -20.50 -8.31 -4.42
N SER A 147 -21.33 -9.28 -4.03
CA SER A 147 -22.55 -9.65 -4.78
C SER A 147 -23.48 -8.46 -4.99
N SER A 148 -23.66 -7.62 -3.96
CA SER A 148 -24.44 -6.39 -4.08
C SER A 148 -23.77 -5.33 -4.93
N GLY A 149 -22.44 -5.24 -4.94
CA GLY A 149 -21.68 -4.33 -5.79
C GLY A 149 -21.87 -4.67 -7.27
N HIS A 150 -21.75 -5.94 -7.64
CA HIS A 150 -22.01 -6.41 -9.00
C HIS A 150 -23.46 -6.19 -9.43
N MET A 151 -24.42 -6.59 -8.58
CA MET A 151 -25.85 -6.59 -8.93
C MET A 151 -26.46 -5.18 -8.90
N HIS A 152 -26.28 -4.47 -7.78
CA HIS A 152 -26.98 -3.22 -7.51
C HIS A 152 -26.12 -1.99 -7.72
N LYS A 153 -24.80 -2.16 -7.88
CA LYS A 153 -23.81 -1.09 -8.00
C LYS A 153 -23.57 -0.36 -6.66
N PRO A 154 -22.32 0.11 -6.41
CA PRO A 154 -22.03 0.91 -5.23
C PRO A 154 -22.97 2.11 -5.08
N LYS A 155 -23.12 2.60 -3.85
CA LYS A 155 -23.93 3.78 -3.48
C LYS A 155 -25.45 3.64 -3.65
N THR A 156 -25.96 2.55 -4.22
CA THR A 156 -27.41 2.30 -4.28
C THR A 156 -27.99 1.89 -2.93
N GLN A 157 -29.30 2.08 -2.74
CA GLN A 157 -29.96 1.78 -1.46
C GLN A 157 -29.83 0.30 -1.06
N ASN A 158 -29.81 -0.63 -2.02
CA ASN A 158 -29.63 -2.06 -1.74
C ASN A 158 -28.20 -2.36 -1.26
N PHE A 159 -27.19 -1.73 -1.89
CA PHE A 159 -25.80 -1.83 -1.45
C PHE A 159 -25.60 -1.24 -0.05
N LEU A 160 -26.17 -0.06 0.21
CA LEU A 160 -26.12 0.59 1.53
C LEU A 160 -26.83 -0.25 2.61
N THR A 161 -27.94 -0.90 2.26
CA THR A 161 -28.64 -1.84 3.15
C THR A 161 -27.74 -3.04 3.50
N THR A 162 -27.02 -3.59 2.51
CA THR A 162 -26.08 -4.71 2.74
C THR A 162 -24.93 -4.29 3.65
N ILE A 163 -24.31 -3.15 3.38
CA ILE A 163 -23.24 -2.60 4.22
C ILE A 163 -23.72 -2.35 5.65
N LYS A 164 -24.94 -1.82 5.82
CA LYS A 164 -25.54 -1.62 7.15
C LYS A 164 -25.77 -2.95 7.88
N TYR A 165 -26.27 -3.96 7.18
CA TYR A 165 -26.46 -5.29 7.73
C TYR A 165 -25.15 -5.91 8.23
N VAL A 166 -24.08 -5.81 7.44
CA VAL A 166 -22.73 -6.27 7.84
C VAL A 166 -22.24 -5.56 9.10
N ASP A 167 -22.35 -4.23 9.14
CA ASP A 167 -21.90 -3.42 10.28
C ASP A 167 -22.62 -3.77 11.59
N GLU A 168 -23.94 -3.93 11.55
CA GLU A 168 -24.75 -4.33 12.71
C GLU A 168 -24.39 -5.74 13.20
N ASN A 169 -24.12 -6.68 12.29
CA ASN A 169 -23.78 -8.05 12.66
C ASN A 169 -22.32 -8.19 13.15
N ILE A 170 -21.39 -7.36 12.67
CA ILE A 170 -20.04 -7.28 13.23
C ILE A 170 -20.10 -6.88 14.71
N GLN A 171 -20.93 -5.88 15.04
CA GLN A 171 -21.16 -5.48 16.44
C GLN A 171 -21.68 -6.65 17.30
N GLU A 172 -22.64 -7.41 16.79
CA GLU A 172 -23.23 -8.55 17.51
C GLU A 172 -22.21 -9.69 17.71
N ILE A 173 -21.42 -10.01 16.68
CA ILE A 173 -20.36 -11.04 16.77
C ILE A 173 -19.32 -10.64 17.80
N GLU A 174 -18.87 -9.39 17.81
CA GLU A 174 -17.94 -8.90 18.83
C GLU A 174 -18.52 -9.07 20.25
N GLN A 175 -19.78 -8.70 20.47
CA GLN A 175 -20.43 -8.87 21.76
C GLN A 175 -20.50 -10.34 22.20
N ILE A 176 -20.79 -11.25 21.26
CA ILE A 176 -20.83 -12.70 21.52
C ILE A 176 -19.45 -13.24 21.90
N ILE A 177 -18.41 -12.87 21.14
CA ILE A 177 -17.04 -13.33 21.41
C ILE A 177 -16.55 -12.78 22.75
N ARG A 178 -16.73 -11.48 23.01
CA ARG A 178 -16.38 -10.87 24.30
C ARG A 178 -17.12 -11.55 25.45
N LYS A 179 -18.43 -11.81 25.31
CA LYS A 179 -19.20 -12.51 26.34
C LYS A 179 -18.69 -13.94 26.57
N PHE A 180 -18.36 -14.67 25.50
CA PHE A 180 -17.84 -16.04 25.59
C PHE A 180 -16.52 -16.11 26.38
N TYR A 181 -15.60 -15.18 26.12
CA TYR A 181 -14.32 -15.05 26.83
C TYR A 181 -14.37 -14.18 28.09
N LYS A 182 -15.57 -13.73 28.52
CA LYS A 182 -15.78 -12.86 29.67
C LYS A 182 -14.97 -11.55 29.60
N ASP A 183 -14.79 -11.04 28.38
CA ASP A 183 -14.06 -9.82 28.06
C ASP A 183 -12.68 -9.76 28.71
N ASP A 184 -11.93 -10.86 28.62
CA ASP A 184 -10.60 -11.04 29.22
C ASP A 184 -9.51 -10.10 28.68
N GLY A 185 -9.84 -9.24 27.71
CA GLY A 185 -8.90 -8.30 27.10
C GLY A 185 -7.84 -8.96 26.21
N ARG A 186 -8.07 -10.20 25.74
CA ARG A 186 -7.09 -10.97 24.94
C ARG A 186 -7.50 -11.16 23.47
N THR A 187 -8.65 -10.61 23.07
CA THR A 187 -9.16 -10.70 21.69
C THR A 187 -8.88 -9.42 20.92
N ALA A 188 -8.31 -9.56 19.72
CA ALA A 188 -8.21 -8.51 18.72
C ALA A 188 -9.18 -8.77 17.57
N PHE A 189 -9.65 -7.71 16.93
CA PHE A 189 -10.59 -7.76 15.81
C PHE A 189 -10.02 -6.99 14.62
N LEU A 190 -10.13 -7.58 13.44
CA LEU A 190 -9.75 -6.99 12.17
C LEU A 190 -10.91 -7.15 11.19
N MET A 191 -11.46 -6.03 10.74
CA MET A 191 -12.33 -5.99 9.56
C MET A 191 -11.51 -5.48 8.39
N THR A 192 -11.56 -6.17 7.25
CA THR A 192 -10.90 -5.72 6.01
C THR A 192 -11.62 -6.27 4.77
N SER A 193 -11.13 -5.93 3.58
CA SER A 193 -11.62 -6.39 2.28
C SER A 193 -10.45 -6.85 1.40
N ASP A 194 -10.71 -7.83 0.55
CA ASP A 194 -9.77 -8.38 -0.44
C ASP A 194 -9.58 -7.46 -1.65
N HIS A 195 -10.64 -6.81 -2.10
CA HIS A 195 -10.61 -5.77 -3.13
C HIS A 195 -11.72 -4.73 -2.92
N GLY A 196 -11.66 -3.68 -3.74
CA GLY A 196 -12.72 -2.68 -3.89
C GLY A 196 -13.64 -2.99 -5.08
N MET A 197 -14.39 -1.98 -5.53
CA MET A 197 -15.38 -2.12 -6.60
C MET A 197 -15.56 -0.78 -7.31
N THR A 198 -15.55 -0.78 -8.64
CA THR A 198 -15.88 0.41 -9.44
C THR A 198 -17.34 0.82 -9.30
N ASP A 199 -17.68 2.07 -9.61
CA ASP A 199 -19.06 2.58 -9.58
C ASP A 199 -20.01 1.83 -10.54
N TRP A 200 -19.48 1.15 -11.57
CA TRP A 200 -20.25 0.29 -12.48
C TRP A 200 -20.33 -1.16 -12.01
N GLY A 201 -19.87 -1.47 -10.80
CA GLY A 201 -19.98 -2.79 -10.18
C GLY A 201 -19.15 -3.83 -10.91
N SER A 202 -17.87 -3.53 -11.12
CA SER A 202 -16.84 -4.43 -11.65
C SER A 202 -15.56 -4.27 -10.83
N HIS A 203 -14.74 -5.32 -10.80
CA HIS A 203 -13.38 -5.33 -10.30
C HIS A 203 -12.48 -6.20 -11.23
N GLY A 204 -11.20 -6.40 -10.88
CA GLY A 204 -10.19 -7.18 -11.61
C GLY A 204 -9.04 -6.34 -12.20
N THR A 205 -9.14 -5.02 -12.16
CA THR A 205 -8.20 -4.05 -12.74
C THR A 205 -7.48 -3.21 -11.67
N GLY A 206 -6.64 -2.26 -12.11
CA GLY A 206 -5.77 -1.45 -11.24
C GLY A 206 -6.35 -0.10 -10.82
N ASP A 207 -7.67 0.11 -10.94
CA ASP A 207 -8.32 1.36 -10.52
C ASP A 207 -8.22 1.55 -9.00
N ASP A 208 -8.11 2.80 -8.52
CA ASP A 208 -8.05 3.10 -7.09
C ASP A 208 -9.31 2.60 -6.37
N HIS A 209 -10.49 2.66 -7.01
CA HIS A 209 -11.73 2.13 -6.47
C HIS A 209 -11.70 0.60 -6.27
N GLU A 210 -10.80 -0.11 -6.93
CA GLU A 210 -10.62 -1.55 -6.84
C GLU A 210 -9.44 -1.94 -5.95
N THR A 211 -8.40 -1.10 -5.91
CA THR A 211 -7.14 -1.39 -5.20
C THR A 211 -7.11 -0.84 -3.77
N GLU A 212 -7.92 0.17 -3.45
CA GLU A 212 -8.06 0.72 -2.11
C GLU A 212 -9.15 -0.01 -1.32
N THR A 213 -8.75 -0.76 -0.31
CA THR A 213 -9.66 -1.52 0.56
C THR A 213 -9.67 -0.94 1.98
N PRO A 214 -10.81 -0.89 2.68
CA PRO A 214 -10.82 -0.43 4.06
C PRO A 214 -10.25 -1.50 4.98
N TYR A 215 -9.67 -1.06 6.08
CA TYR A 215 -9.55 -1.90 7.28
C TYR A 215 -9.85 -1.12 8.55
N VAL A 216 -10.34 -1.83 9.56
CA VAL A 216 -10.51 -1.34 10.93
C VAL A 216 -9.94 -2.39 11.88
N LEU A 217 -9.06 -1.96 12.79
CA LEU A 217 -8.33 -2.81 13.73
C LEU A 217 -8.58 -2.31 15.15
N TRP A 218 -9.00 -3.19 16.06
CA TRP A 218 -9.27 -2.83 17.46
C TRP A 218 -9.14 -4.02 18.42
N GLY A 219 -9.19 -3.74 19.72
CA GLY A 219 -9.08 -4.75 20.77
C GLY A 219 -7.66 -4.94 21.30
N ALA A 220 -7.36 -6.15 21.75
CA ALA A 220 -6.12 -6.47 22.46
C ALA A 220 -4.88 -6.22 21.60
N GLY A 221 -3.84 -5.61 22.18
CA GLY A 221 -2.56 -5.39 21.49
C GLY A 221 -2.58 -4.29 20.42
N VAL A 222 -3.70 -3.61 20.18
CA VAL A 222 -3.81 -2.50 19.22
C VAL A 222 -3.47 -1.18 19.90
N THR A 223 -2.65 -0.34 19.25
CA THR A 223 -2.29 1.00 19.75
C THR A 223 -3.55 1.83 20.00
N GLN A 224 -3.61 2.48 21.17
CA GLN A 224 -4.67 3.40 21.53
C GLN A 224 -4.17 4.83 21.40
N ILE A 225 -4.81 5.60 20.51
CA ILE A 225 -4.54 7.02 20.31
C ILE A 225 -5.69 7.80 20.95
N GLU A 226 -5.37 8.65 21.93
CA GLU A 226 -6.34 9.58 22.49
C GLU A 226 -6.64 10.67 21.45
N SER A 227 -7.90 10.79 21.03
CA SER A 227 -8.30 11.84 20.09
C SER A 227 -8.42 13.16 20.85
N GLU A 228 -7.70 14.20 20.44
CA GLU A 228 -7.78 15.54 21.05
C GLU A 228 -9.15 16.20 20.81
N SER A 229 -9.83 15.80 19.74
CA SER A 229 -11.17 16.28 19.36
C SER A 229 -12.29 15.46 20.01
N LYS A 230 -12.90 16.00 21.08
CA LYS A 230 -14.14 15.44 21.68
C LYS A 230 -15.42 15.87 20.96
N GLN A 231 -15.33 16.77 19.98
CA GLN A 231 -16.43 17.17 19.12
C GLN A 231 -16.38 16.40 17.81
N PHE A 232 -17.03 15.24 17.80
CA PHE A 232 -17.37 14.60 16.54
C PHE A 232 -18.50 15.39 15.91
N ASP A 233 -18.17 16.12 14.84
CA ASP A 233 -19.16 16.83 14.03
C ASP A 233 -20.11 15.81 13.39
N ASN A 234 -21.36 16.19 13.13
CA ASN A 234 -22.41 15.30 12.59
C ASN A 234 -22.14 14.81 11.16
N ASN A 235 -20.93 15.04 10.62
CA ASN A 235 -20.53 14.79 9.23
C ASN A 235 -19.98 13.38 8.98
N TYR A 236 -20.08 12.45 9.92
CA TYR A 236 -19.64 11.05 9.77
C TYR A 236 -18.14 10.88 9.45
N GLU A 237 -17.30 11.90 9.61
CA GLU A 237 -15.87 11.84 9.31
C GLU A 237 -15.12 10.97 10.33
N MET A 238 -14.09 10.26 9.85
CA MET A 238 -13.21 9.44 10.69
C MET A 238 -11.93 10.21 10.98
N SER A 239 -11.45 10.16 12.22
CA SER A 239 -10.27 10.91 12.66
C SER A 239 -9.03 10.50 11.87
N LEU A 240 -8.35 11.48 11.26
CA LEU A 240 -7.13 11.25 10.48
C LEU A 240 -5.95 10.84 11.37
N ASP A 241 -5.93 11.23 12.64
CA ASP A 241 -4.87 10.85 13.59
C ASP A 241 -4.85 9.33 13.85
N LYS A 242 -5.98 8.66 13.61
CA LYS A 242 -6.15 7.21 13.74
C LYS A 242 -6.05 6.47 12.40
N ARG A 243 -5.77 7.21 11.31
CA ARG A 243 -5.61 6.65 9.97
C ARG A 243 -4.17 6.21 9.73
N HIS A 244 -4.01 4.96 9.35
CA HIS A 244 -2.73 4.39 8.92
C HIS A 244 -2.95 3.62 7.64
N ASP A 245 -2.34 4.03 6.54
CA ASP A 245 -2.47 3.29 5.28
C ASP A 245 -1.33 2.28 5.16
N ILE A 246 -1.64 1.07 4.71
CA ILE A 246 -0.69 -0.06 4.62
C ILE A 246 -0.82 -0.77 3.27
N ASN A 247 0.12 -1.64 2.92
CA ASN A 247 -0.11 -2.58 1.83
C ASN A 247 -0.93 -3.76 2.35
N GLN A 248 -1.78 -4.35 1.52
CA GLN A 248 -2.63 -5.47 1.95
C GLN A 248 -1.82 -6.67 2.48
N ALA A 249 -0.63 -6.92 1.93
CA ALA A 249 0.29 -7.96 2.40
C ALA A 249 0.82 -7.71 3.83
N ASP A 250 0.80 -6.47 4.31
CA ASP A 250 1.28 -6.07 5.64
C ASP A 250 0.33 -6.53 6.76
N LEU A 251 -0.93 -6.89 6.42
CA LEU A 251 -1.88 -7.48 7.36
C LEU A 251 -1.43 -8.85 7.88
N THR A 252 -0.71 -9.63 7.07
CA THR A 252 -0.19 -10.95 7.48
C THR A 252 0.80 -10.87 8.65
N PRO A 253 1.92 -10.13 8.57
CA PRO A 253 2.82 -10.01 9.70
C PRO A 253 2.19 -9.28 10.89
N LEU A 254 1.22 -8.39 10.67
CA LEU A 254 0.43 -7.78 11.74
C LEU A 254 -0.37 -8.83 12.53
N MET A 255 -1.16 -9.67 11.85
CA MET A 255 -1.92 -10.76 12.48
C MET A 255 -1.01 -11.76 13.18
N ALA A 256 0.09 -12.16 12.53
CA ALA A 256 1.05 -13.09 13.10
C ALA A 256 1.68 -12.54 14.39
N THR A 257 1.99 -11.24 14.42
CA THR A 257 2.56 -10.58 15.60
C THR A 257 1.56 -10.46 16.74
N LEU A 258 0.29 -10.09 16.45
CA LEU A 258 -0.78 -10.04 17.46
C LEU A 258 -1.00 -11.40 18.15
N LEU A 259 -0.92 -12.49 17.37
CA LEU A 259 -1.09 -13.86 17.88
C LEU A 259 0.20 -14.47 18.43
N SER A 260 1.35 -13.83 18.26
CA SER A 260 2.66 -14.38 18.60
C SER A 260 2.91 -15.75 17.93
N ILE A 261 2.63 -15.83 16.63
CA ILE A 261 2.90 -16.97 15.75
C ILE A 261 3.97 -16.59 14.71
N PRO A 262 4.64 -17.58 14.08
CA PRO A 262 5.55 -17.29 12.97
C PRO A 262 4.83 -16.54 11.84
N VAL A 263 5.51 -15.57 11.23
CA VAL A 263 5.04 -14.95 9.99
C VAL A 263 5.10 -16.02 8.88
N PRO A 264 4.02 -16.21 8.10
CA PRO A 264 4.01 -17.19 7.01
C PRO A 264 5.23 -17.11 6.11
N VAL A 265 5.80 -18.27 5.74
CA VAL A 265 7.11 -18.32 5.09
C VAL A 265 7.16 -17.57 3.75
N ASN A 266 6.03 -17.50 3.05
CA ASN A 266 5.90 -16.85 1.75
C ASN A 266 5.62 -15.33 1.84
N SER A 267 5.39 -14.80 3.04
CA SER A 267 5.05 -13.39 3.23
C SER A 267 6.18 -12.46 2.78
N ILE A 268 5.81 -11.41 2.06
CA ILE A 268 6.63 -10.24 1.73
C ILE A 268 6.15 -8.99 2.48
N GLY A 269 5.15 -9.13 3.34
CA GLY A 269 4.58 -8.04 4.12
C GLY A 269 5.59 -7.47 5.12
N GLN A 270 5.51 -6.17 5.33
CA GLN A 270 6.28 -5.44 6.33
C GLN A 270 5.41 -5.20 7.55
N LEU A 271 5.94 -5.42 8.76
CA LEU A 271 5.18 -5.26 9.99
C LEU A 271 4.87 -3.76 10.27
N PRO A 272 3.58 -3.33 10.26
CA PRO A 272 3.20 -1.97 10.63
C PRO A 272 3.20 -1.83 12.17
N SER A 273 4.38 -1.72 12.76
CA SER A 273 4.62 -1.78 14.21
C SER A 273 3.96 -0.65 15.02
N GLU A 274 3.59 0.44 14.37
CA GLU A 274 2.83 1.58 14.89
C GLU A 274 1.40 1.19 15.29
N LEU A 275 0.82 0.21 14.62
CA LEU A 275 -0.52 -0.31 14.94
C LEU A 275 -0.56 -1.16 16.22
N LEU A 276 0.61 -1.55 16.73
CA LEU A 276 0.74 -2.47 17.85
C LEU A 276 1.11 -1.74 19.15
N ASN A 277 0.31 -1.98 20.19
CA ASN A 277 0.59 -1.53 21.54
C ASN A 277 1.59 -2.47 22.22
N MET A 278 2.88 -2.23 21.96
CA MET A 278 3.98 -3.04 22.47
C MET A 278 5.08 -2.15 23.06
N THR A 279 5.81 -2.69 24.03
CA THR A 279 7.03 -2.05 24.53
C THR A 279 8.08 -1.96 23.42
N LEU A 280 8.95 -0.95 23.47
CA LEU A 280 10.01 -0.76 22.46
C LEU A 280 10.86 -2.03 22.24
N PRO A 281 11.31 -2.78 23.28
CA PRO A 281 12.04 -4.03 23.06
C PRO A 281 11.24 -5.11 22.33
N ASN A 282 9.93 -5.20 22.58
CA ASN A 282 9.08 -6.18 21.90
C ASN A 282 8.80 -5.76 20.45
N LYS A 283 8.61 -4.46 20.18
CA LYS A 283 8.52 -3.94 18.80
C LYS A 283 9.80 -4.26 18.02
N ALA A 284 10.97 -3.98 18.60
CA ALA A 284 12.26 -4.27 17.97
C ALA A 284 12.42 -5.77 17.65
N LYS A 285 12.03 -6.67 18.56
CA LYS A 285 12.04 -8.12 18.31
C LYS A 285 11.09 -8.54 17.20
N ALA A 286 9.89 -7.96 17.15
CA ALA A 286 8.89 -8.28 16.13
C ALA A 286 9.36 -7.83 14.74
N ILE A 287 9.86 -6.59 14.62
CA ILE A 287 10.43 -6.06 13.37
C ILE A 287 11.63 -6.92 12.94
N TYR A 288 12.56 -7.21 13.86
CA TYR A 288 13.71 -8.06 13.58
C TYR A 288 13.28 -9.45 13.07
N SER A 289 12.26 -10.07 13.69
CA SER A 289 11.74 -11.36 13.24
C SER A 289 11.15 -11.29 11.83
N ASN A 290 10.38 -10.25 11.51
CA ASN A 290 9.84 -10.03 10.16
C ASN A 290 10.96 -9.82 9.13
N CYS A 291 11.98 -9.01 9.46
CA CYS A 291 13.16 -8.83 8.59
C CYS A 291 13.91 -10.15 8.33
N ILE A 292 14.13 -10.97 9.36
CA ILE A 292 14.81 -12.27 9.20
C ILE A 292 14.00 -13.22 8.32
N GLN A 293 12.68 -13.22 8.44
CA GLN A 293 11.81 -14.00 7.55
C GLN A 293 11.93 -13.54 6.10
N MET A 294 11.85 -12.22 5.83
CA MET A 294 12.02 -11.67 4.48
C MET A 294 13.41 -11.94 3.89
N ILE A 295 14.47 -11.81 4.69
CA ILE A 295 15.85 -12.14 4.27
C ILE A 295 15.97 -13.61 3.90
N SER A 296 15.32 -14.51 4.66
CA SER A 296 15.32 -15.94 4.38
C SER A 296 14.64 -16.23 3.04
N GLN A 297 13.51 -15.58 2.77
CA GLN A 297 12.82 -15.68 1.49
C GLN A 297 13.64 -15.14 0.32
N TYR A 298 14.24 -13.96 0.48
CA TYR A 298 15.14 -13.36 -0.51
C TYR A 298 16.30 -14.30 -0.85
N ASN A 299 16.97 -14.84 0.18
CA ASN A 299 18.09 -15.75 0.01
C ASN A 299 17.67 -17.01 -0.76
N LYS A 300 16.51 -17.59 -0.45
CA LYS A 300 16.00 -18.75 -1.16
C LYS A 300 15.71 -18.43 -2.63
N LYS A 301 14.97 -17.35 -2.92
CA LYS A 301 14.68 -16.92 -4.30
C LYS A 301 15.95 -16.59 -5.08
N ARG A 302 16.92 -15.92 -4.46
CA ARG A 302 18.23 -15.62 -5.05
C ARG A 302 18.95 -16.91 -5.44
N MET A 303 19.04 -17.90 -4.54
CA MET A 303 19.66 -19.19 -4.81
C MET A 303 18.96 -19.97 -5.94
N ASP A 304 17.63 -19.93 -5.98
CA ASP A 304 16.85 -20.59 -7.04
C ASP A 304 17.12 -19.95 -8.42
N ILE A 305 17.23 -18.62 -8.48
CA ILE A 305 17.63 -17.89 -9.69
C ILE A 305 19.08 -18.21 -10.06
N GLU A 306 20.03 -18.12 -9.11
CA GLU A 306 21.45 -18.38 -9.36
C GLU A 306 21.73 -19.79 -9.87
N SER A 307 21.00 -20.79 -9.37
CA SER A 307 21.14 -22.19 -9.80
C SER A 307 20.54 -22.47 -11.19
N SER A 308 19.58 -21.66 -11.63
CA SER A 308 18.84 -21.86 -12.89
C SER A 308 19.24 -20.89 -14.00
N ALA A 309 19.88 -19.77 -13.65
CA ALA A 309 20.24 -18.72 -14.58
C ALA A 309 21.48 -19.09 -15.39
N ILE A 310 21.49 -18.67 -16.65
CA ILE A 310 22.70 -18.69 -17.47
C ILE A 310 23.66 -17.65 -16.88
N SER A 311 24.83 -18.08 -16.41
CA SER A 311 25.78 -17.25 -15.66
C SER A 311 26.14 -15.91 -16.33
N TYR A 312 26.10 -15.85 -17.66
CA TYR A 312 26.34 -14.62 -18.43
C TYR A 312 25.19 -13.59 -18.38
N LEU A 313 23.95 -14.04 -18.18
CA LEU A 313 22.75 -13.19 -18.09
C LEU A 313 22.40 -12.81 -16.65
N TYR A 314 22.97 -13.53 -15.68
CA TYR A 314 22.77 -13.22 -14.26
C TYR A 314 23.72 -12.10 -13.83
N HIS A 315 23.15 -10.99 -13.41
CA HIS A 315 23.87 -9.90 -12.77
C HIS A 315 23.37 -9.80 -11.32
N PRO A 316 24.17 -10.26 -10.32
CA PRO A 316 23.79 -10.10 -8.93
C PRO A 316 23.69 -8.61 -8.59
N TYR A 317 22.80 -8.29 -7.67
CA TYR A 317 22.82 -6.96 -7.07
C TYR A 317 24.15 -6.76 -6.36
N GLU A 318 24.75 -5.58 -6.55
CA GLU A 318 25.90 -5.18 -5.76
C GLU A 318 25.54 -5.27 -4.27
N PRO A 319 26.48 -5.72 -3.41
CA PRO A 319 26.28 -5.63 -1.97
C PRO A 319 25.87 -4.21 -1.59
N LEU A 320 25.02 -4.07 -0.57
CA LEU A 320 24.71 -2.78 0.06
C LEU A 320 26.01 -2.18 0.62
N THR A 321 26.75 -1.52 -0.25
CA THR A 321 27.94 -0.75 0.06
C THR A 321 27.48 0.70 0.17
N GLN A 322 27.85 1.37 1.26
CA GLN A 322 27.64 2.82 1.43
C GLN A 322 28.59 3.61 0.51
N ASN A 323 28.52 3.37 -0.80
CA ASN A 323 29.28 4.10 -1.78
C ASN A 323 28.32 4.98 -2.59
N LEU A 324 28.58 6.28 -2.60
CA LEU A 324 27.86 7.20 -3.46
C LEU A 324 28.13 6.81 -4.93
N PRO A 325 27.13 6.81 -5.82
CA PRO A 325 27.38 6.62 -7.24
C PRO A 325 28.43 7.61 -7.75
N MET A 326 29.27 7.21 -8.72
CA MET A 326 30.35 8.05 -9.26
C MET A 326 29.85 9.44 -9.72
N GLN A 327 28.61 9.50 -10.17
CA GLN A 327 27.92 10.72 -10.57
C GLN A 327 27.92 11.80 -9.47
N TYR A 328 27.76 11.44 -8.19
CA TYR A 328 27.82 12.38 -7.08
C TYR A 328 29.20 13.02 -6.92
N TYR A 329 30.27 12.24 -7.11
CA TYR A 329 31.63 12.77 -7.12
C TYR A 329 31.87 13.69 -8.32
N ILE A 330 31.35 13.35 -9.50
CA ILE A 330 31.40 14.24 -10.68
C ILE A 330 30.65 15.55 -10.39
N TYR A 331 29.43 15.50 -9.85
CA TYR A 331 28.66 16.69 -9.51
C TYR A 331 29.35 17.56 -8.46
N PHE A 332 30.03 16.95 -7.49
CA PHE A 332 30.82 17.68 -6.50
C PHE A 332 32.05 18.36 -7.11
N LEU A 333 32.74 17.69 -8.04
CA LEU A 333 33.97 18.21 -8.65
C LEU A 333 33.70 19.19 -9.80
N MET A 334 32.54 19.11 -10.47
CA MET A 334 32.22 19.93 -11.63
C MET A 334 32.27 21.45 -11.34
N PRO A 335 31.72 21.99 -10.22
CA PRO A 335 31.86 23.40 -9.88
C PRO A 335 33.33 23.84 -9.79
N ILE A 336 34.21 23.01 -9.23
CA ILE A 336 35.63 23.34 -9.06
C ILE A 336 36.30 23.51 -10.43
N PHE A 337 36.10 22.55 -11.34
CA PHE A 337 36.64 22.64 -12.70
C PHE A 337 36.08 23.83 -13.49
N LEU A 338 34.78 24.10 -13.34
CA LEU A 338 34.10 25.18 -14.06
C LEU A 338 34.57 26.56 -13.57
N TRP A 339 34.71 26.74 -12.26
CA TRP A 339 35.30 27.96 -11.68
C TRP A 339 36.76 28.13 -12.06
N MET A 340 37.56 27.06 -12.00
CA MET A 340 38.96 27.10 -12.43
C MET A 340 39.06 27.55 -13.89
N TYR A 341 38.28 26.98 -14.79
CA TYR A 341 38.26 27.38 -16.20
C TYR A 341 37.80 28.84 -16.38
N ALA A 342 36.76 29.27 -15.66
CA ALA A 342 36.24 30.64 -15.72
C ALA A 342 37.24 31.70 -15.26
N VAL A 343 38.09 31.40 -14.27
CA VAL A 343 39.09 32.36 -13.74
C VAL A 343 40.45 32.30 -14.44
N THR A 344 40.75 31.20 -15.16
CA THR A 344 42.03 30.99 -15.86
C THR A 344 42.43 32.12 -16.84
N PRO A 345 41.52 32.74 -17.64
CA PRO A 345 41.90 33.80 -18.56
C PRO A 345 42.06 35.16 -17.86
N VAL A 346 43.02 35.26 -16.93
CA VAL A 346 43.30 36.47 -16.11
C VAL A 346 43.55 37.73 -16.97
N LYS A 347 44.20 37.57 -18.12
CA LYS A 347 44.42 38.67 -19.08
C LYS A 347 43.10 39.23 -19.64
N LEU A 348 42.14 38.37 -19.92
CA LEU A 348 40.81 38.76 -20.41
C LEU A 348 40.07 39.52 -19.30
N TRP A 349 40.09 39.02 -18.07
CA TRP A 349 39.52 39.71 -16.91
C TRP A 349 40.11 41.10 -16.70
N MET A 350 41.43 41.26 -16.82
CA MET A 350 42.08 42.57 -16.74
C MET A 350 41.64 43.53 -17.86
N VAL A 351 41.47 43.05 -19.10
CA VAL A 351 40.98 43.86 -20.22
C VAL A 351 39.53 44.25 -20.02
N THR A 352 38.67 43.30 -19.63
CA THR A 352 37.25 43.53 -19.33
C THR A 352 37.10 44.56 -18.21
N LEU A 353 37.82 44.41 -17.09
CA LEU A 353 37.79 45.37 -15.98
C LEU A 353 38.26 46.77 -16.40
N LYS A 354 39.29 46.87 -17.26
CA LYS A 354 39.74 48.16 -17.83
C LYS A 354 38.77 48.76 -18.84
N SER A 355 37.90 47.96 -19.46
CA SER A 355 36.88 48.40 -20.41
C SER A 355 35.61 48.94 -19.72
N ILE A 356 35.48 48.76 -18.40
CA ILE A 356 34.41 49.33 -17.57
C ILE A 356 34.70 50.82 -17.34
N LYS A 357 34.51 51.65 -18.38
CA LYS A 357 34.76 53.10 -18.32
C LYS A 357 33.51 53.97 -18.43
N SER A 358 32.35 53.40 -18.76
CA SER A 358 31.10 54.15 -18.97
C SER A 358 29.95 53.65 -18.09
N LYS A 359 29.09 54.58 -17.62
CA LYS A 359 27.86 54.25 -16.88
C LYS A 359 26.94 53.31 -17.66
N LYS A 360 26.93 53.41 -19.00
CA LYS A 360 26.12 52.56 -19.88
C LYS A 360 26.63 51.11 -19.91
N THR A 361 27.95 50.91 -19.93
CA THR A 361 28.57 49.59 -19.85
C THR A 361 28.33 48.94 -18.48
N LEU A 362 28.38 49.72 -17.41
CA LEU A 362 28.10 49.24 -16.05
C LEU A 362 26.65 48.78 -15.90
N LEU A 363 25.69 49.54 -16.45
CA LEU A 363 24.26 49.17 -16.45
C LEU A 363 23.99 47.86 -17.20
N ILE A 364 24.66 47.64 -18.34
CA ILE A 364 24.52 46.40 -19.12
C ILE A 364 25.07 45.21 -18.33
N ILE A 365 26.25 45.35 -17.70
CA ILE A 365 26.84 44.28 -16.88
C ILE A 365 25.94 43.96 -15.68
N TRP A 366 25.40 44.96 -14.99
CA TRP A 366 24.47 44.75 -13.89
C TRP A 366 23.18 44.05 -14.34
N PHE A 367 22.63 44.43 -15.49
CA PHE A 367 21.47 43.77 -16.07
C PHE A 367 21.76 42.30 -16.38
N GLU A 368 22.91 41.99 -16.99
CA GLU A 368 23.34 40.62 -17.26
C GLU A 368 23.50 39.80 -15.97
N ILE A 369 24.17 40.35 -14.94
CA ILE A 369 24.32 39.69 -13.63
C ILE A 369 22.95 39.37 -13.04
N ILE A 370 22.02 40.33 -13.04
CA ILE A 370 20.67 40.13 -12.51
C ILE A 370 19.95 39.02 -13.30
N CYS A 371 20.01 39.04 -14.63
CA CYS A 371 19.41 38.00 -15.47
C CYS A 371 19.99 36.60 -15.21
N TYR A 372 21.32 36.46 -15.09
CA TYR A 372 21.94 35.17 -14.80
C TYR A 372 21.64 34.67 -13.39
N THR A 373 21.59 35.58 -12.40
CA THR A 373 21.25 35.23 -11.02
C THR A 373 19.80 34.77 -10.91
N LEU A 374 18.87 35.50 -11.54
CA LEU A 374 17.46 35.13 -11.61
C LEU A 374 17.26 33.81 -12.36
N GLY A 375 17.97 33.59 -13.47
CA GLY A 375 17.92 32.33 -14.20
C GLY A 375 18.43 31.14 -13.38
N SER A 376 19.52 31.34 -12.63
CA SER A 376 20.09 30.30 -11.74
C SER A 376 19.17 29.99 -10.56
N LEU A 377 18.53 31.01 -9.97
CA LEU A 377 17.53 30.84 -8.91
C LEU A 377 16.28 30.12 -9.43
N ALA A 378 15.81 30.44 -10.62
CA ALA A 378 14.69 29.74 -11.26
C ALA A 378 15.02 28.27 -11.54
N MET A 379 16.26 27.98 -11.96
CA MET A 379 16.73 26.60 -12.17
C MET A 379 16.90 25.83 -10.85
N GLY A 380 17.32 26.51 -9.77
CA GLY A 380 17.31 25.95 -8.42
C GLY A 380 15.89 25.64 -7.93
N PHE A 381 14.96 26.56 -8.14
CA PHE A 381 13.55 26.39 -7.75
C PHE A 381 12.86 25.28 -8.55
N ALA A 382 13.29 25.02 -9.79
CA ALA A 382 12.81 23.91 -10.62
C ALA A 382 13.07 22.51 -10.03
N PHE A 383 14.06 22.35 -9.15
CA PHE A 383 14.26 21.08 -8.43
C PHE A 383 13.13 20.77 -7.44
N SER A 384 12.50 21.81 -6.89
CA SER A 384 11.36 21.69 -5.98
C SER A 384 10.02 21.78 -6.71
N GLN A 385 9.94 22.62 -7.75
CA GLN A 385 8.71 22.97 -8.46
C GLN A 385 8.94 22.91 -9.97
N ARG A 386 8.68 21.75 -10.58
CA ARG A 386 9.04 21.48 -11.99
C ARG A 386 8.42 22.43 -13.00
N TRP A 387 7.20 22.91 -12.75
CA TRP A 387 6.47 23.83 -13.63
C TRP A 387 7.24 25.13 -13.91
N VAL A 388 8.18 25.50 -13.05
CA VAL A 388 9.01 26.70 -13.18
C VAL A 388 9.88 26.64 -14.44
N LEU A 389 10.25 25.45 -14.92
CA LEU A 389 11.00 25.26 -16.17
C LEU A 389 10.21 25.71 -17.41
N SER A 390 8.88 25.78 -17.33
CA SER A 390 8.04 26.23 -18.45
C SER A 390 8.27 27.70 -18.78
N ILE A 391 8.56 28.55 -17.78
CA ILE A 391 8.77 29.99 -17.97
C ILE A 391 9.95 30.30 -18.91
N PRO A 392 11.19 29.82 -18.65
CA PRO A 392 12.31 30.08 -19.54
C PRO A 392 12.15 29.37 -20.91
N LEU A 393 11.53 28.17 -20.96
CA LEU A 393 11.29 27.46 -22.22
C LEU A 393 10.33 28.21 -23.14
N LEU A 394 9.27 28.80 -22.58
CA LEU A 394 8.37 29.69 -23.32
C LEU A 394 9.09 30.97 -23.75
N GLY A 395 9.97 31.53 -22.92
CA GLY A 395 10.83 32.65 -23.30
C GLY A 395 11.75 32.33 -24.48
N MET A 396 12.36 31.13 -24.50
CA MET A 396 13.22 30.67 -25.61
C MET A 396 12.46 30.46 -26.92
N SER A 397 11.13 30.27 -26.88
CA SER A 397 10.31 30.20 -28.09
C SER A 397 10.32 31.51 -28.88
N LEU A 398 10.59 32.65 -28.21
CA LEU A 398 10.64 33.98 -28.83
C LEU A 398 12.00 34.31 -29.43
N TRP A 399 13.06 33.55 -29.09
CA TRP A 399 14.42 33.77 -29.56
C TRP A 399 14.56 33.93 -31.08
N PRO A 400 13.89 33.14 -31.93
CA PRO A 400 14.03 33.25 -33.37
C PRO A 400 13.56 34.59 -33.95
N PHE A 401 12.64 35.28 -33.27
CA PHE A 401 12.14 36.60 -33.68
C PHE A 401 13.06 37.75 -33.26
N LEU A 402 13.98 37.48 -32.34
CA LEU A 402 14.98 38.43 -31.84
C LEU A 402 16.35 38.25 -32.53
N SER A 403 16.55 37.12 -33.23
CA SER A 403 17.80 36.80 -33.91
C SER A 403 17.90 37.50 -35.27
N LEU A 404 19.01 38.18 -35.52
CA LEU A 404 19.31 38.87 -36.79
C LEU A 404 19.63 37.91 -37.95
N LYS A 405 19.67 36.59 -37.71
CA LYS A 405 20.07 35.58 -38.70
C LYS A 405 18.84 34.96 -39.36
N GLN A 406 18.73 35.08 -40.68
CA GLN A 406 17.67 34.45 -41.46
C GLN A 406 17.87 32.92 -41.50
N ASN A 407 17.00 32.20 -40.79
CA ASN A 407 16.86 30.75 -40.90
C ASN A 407 15.61 30.40 -41.71
N SER A 408 15.50 29.13 -42.11
CA SER A 408 14.33 28.65 -42.86
C SER A 408 13.06 28.71 -42.01
N ARG A 409 11.91 28.92 -42.67
CA ARG A 409 10.59 28.95 -42.00
C ARG A 409 10.28 27.65 -41.24
N SER A 410 10.74 26.51 -41.76
CA SER A 410 10.56 25.20 -41.12
C SER A 410 11.31 25.10 -39.79
N THR A 411 12.56 25.55 -39.74
CA THR A 411 13.36 25.56 -38.51
C THR A 411 12.77 26.47 -37.41
N TYR A 412 12.14 27.59 -37.78
CA TYR A 412 11.47 28.45 -36.80
C TYR A 412 10.24 27.79 -36.19
N ILE A 413 9.40 27.18 -37.03
CA ILE A 413 8.20 26.48 -36.57
C ILE A 413 8.60 25.30 -35.67
N ALA A 414 9.61 24.52 -36.07
CA ALA A 414 10.09 23.39 -35.29
C ALA A 414 10.66 23.82 -33.92
N TRP A 415 11.41 24.93 -33.87
CA TRP A 415 11.95 25.47 -32.61
C TRP A 415 10.85 25.91 -31.65
N VAL A 416 9.91 26.72 -32.14
CA VAL A 416 8.79 27.22 -31.33
C VAL A 416 7.94 26.04 -30.81
N ALA A 417 7.59 25.10 -31.68
CA ALA A 417 6.82 23.92 -31.30
C ALA A 417 7.57 23.05 -30.27
N GLY A 418 8.88 22.83 -30.45
CA GLY A 418 9.70 22.08 -29.51
C GLY A 418 9.77 22.72 -28.12
N CYS A 419 9.98 24.04 -28.06
CA CYS A 419 9.99 24.80 -26.80
C CYS A 419 8.64 24.72 -26.07
N ILE A 420 7.52 24.87 -26.79
CA ILE A 420 6.18 24.76 -26.23
C ILE A 420 5.92 23.34 -25.72
N MET A 421 6.25 22.31 -26.50
CA MET A 421 6.05 20.91 -26.11
C MET A 421 6.86 20.54 -24.85
N LEU A 422 8.13 20.95 -24.77
CA LEU A 422 8.96 20.77 -23.58
C LEU A 422 8.41 21.53 -22.36
N SER A 423 7.78 22.70 -22.56
CA SER A 423 7.17 23.46 -21.48
C SER A 423 5.90 22.82 -20.91
N VAL A 424 5.21 21.99 -21.67
CA VAL A 424 4.03 21.22 -21.20
C VAL A 424 4.47 20.00 -20.40
N PHE A 425 5.59 19.38 -20.80
CA PHE A 425 6.12 18.19 -20.13
C PHE A 425 6.44 18.41 -18.63
N SER A 426 6.86 19.61 -18.24
CA SER A 426 7.11 19.96 -16.82
C SER A 426 5.85 19.98 -15.94
N PHE A 427 4.66 19.95 -16.52
CA PHE A 427 3.38 19.81 -15.79
C PHE A 427 2.88 18.37 -15.71
N MET A 428 3.51 17.42 -16.40
CA MET A 428 3.08 16.02 -16.38
C MET A 428 3.46 15.32 -15.06
N PRO A 429 2.63 14.39 -14.56
CA PRO A 429 2.91 13.62 -13.35
C PRO A 429 4.16 12.74 -13.51
N VAL A 430 4.88 12.54 -12.41
CA VAL A 430 6.10 11.73 -12.37
C VAL A 430 5.72 10.28 -12.09
N VAL A 431 6.07 9.37 -13.00
CA VAL A 431 5.85 7.94 -12.78
C VAL A 431 6.92 7.40 -11.82
N GLY A 432 6.48 6.84 -10.69
CA GLY A 432 7.28 5.99 -9.79
C GLY A 432 8.14 6.73 -8.75
N LYS A 433 7.54 7.19 -7.64
CA LYS A 433 8.32 7.86 -6.58
C LYS A 433 7.89 7.53 -5.15
N ASP A 434 7.84 6.24 -4.83
CA ASP A 434 7.89 5.81 -3.43
C ASP A 434 9.31 5.34 -3.11
N VAL A 435 10.15 6.29 -2.67
CA VAL A 435 11.45 5.97 -2.06
C VAL A 435 11.30 6.18 -0.56
N CYS A 436 11.19 5.08 0.18
CA CYS A 436 11.04 5.10 1.63
C CYS A 436 12.42 5.33 2.29
N ILE A 437 12.81 6.60 2.45
CA ILE A 437 14.10 7.01 3.03
C ILE A 437 14.26 6.58 4.49
N GLU A 438 13.15 6.43 5.23
CA GLU A 438 13.16 5.99 6.63
C GLU A 438 13.71 4.56 6.80
N LEU A 439 13.44 3.66 5.85
CA LEU A 439 13.99 2.30 5.85
C LEU A 439 15.52 2.29 5.66
N VAL A 440 16.05 3.20 4.86
CA VAL A 440 17.50 3.35 4.65
C VAL A 440 18.18 3.92 5.90
N LEU A 441 17.50 4.81 6.63
CA LEU A 441 18.00 5.36 7.89
C LEU A 441 17.95 4.36 9.05
N LEU A 442 16.91 3.52 9.12
CA LEU A 442 16.77 2.48 10.14
C LEU A 442 17.76 1.32 9.95
N LEU A 443 18.19 1.04 8.71
CA LEU A 443 19.24 0.07 8.40
C LEU A 443 20.67 0.62 8.59
N ALA A 444 20.81 1.92 8.87
CA ALA A 444 22.10 2.59 9.03
C ALA A 444 22.60 2.66 10.49
N VAL A 445 21.90 2.02 11.43
CA VAL A 445 22.31 1.82 12.83
C VAL A 445 22.45 0.33 13.09
#